data_AF-A0A4U3AM99-F1
#
_entry.id   AF-A0A4U3AM99-F1
#
_cell.length_a   1.000
_cell.length_b   1.000
_cell.length_c   1.000
_cell.angle_alpha   90.00
_cell.angle_beta   90.00
_cell.angle_gamma   90.00
#
_symmetry.space_group_name_H-M   'P 1'
#
loop_
_entity.id
_entity.type
_entity.pdbx_description
1 polymer ?
#
loop_
_entity_poly.entity_id
_entity_poly.type
_entity_poly.pdbx_seq_one_letter_code
_entity_poly.pdbx_strand_id
1 'polypeptide(L)'
;FLGGISKAGYTKDKPVGMHIITPGSDLDSVEPDQSPNESSEKTRAVRPLTENDEGYAPSGKNGVYKAKVWLRETKWNKWKEKESTMFPTNWDAEKIVDVISRSYDVAKKIGASNGTETWEGRDPVTGSMIVMKCVPVSGEVITAYPKYEKP
;
A
#
# COMPACT_ATOMS: atom_id res chain seq x y z
N PHE A 1 13.24 11.79 15.02
CA PHE A 1 11.94 12.41 14.68
C PHE A 1 11.68 12.12 13.21
N LEU A 2 10.84 11.12 12.92
CA LEU A 2 10.57 10.61 11.57
C LEU A 2 9.06 10.70 11.33
N GLY A 3 8.69 11.41 10.27
CA GLY A 3 7.31 11.81 9.98
C GLY A 3 6.43 10.62 9.66
N GLY A 4 5.62 10.23 10.64
CA GLY A 4 4.36 9.56 10.41
C GLY A 4 3.31 10.57 9.91
N ILE A 5 2.36 10.04 9.16
CA ILE A 5 1.08 10.65 8.83
C ILE A 5 0.14 9.41 8.81
N SER A 6 -0.70 9.05 9.78
CA SER A 6 -1.44 9.77 10.84
C SER A 6 -1.36 9.10 12.21
N LYS A 7 -1.38 9.94 13.25
CA LYS A 7 -1.67 9.61 14.65
C LYS A 7 -3.19 9.59 14.86
N ALA A 8 -3.93 8.73 14.18
CA ALA A 8 -5.35 8.50 14.44
C ALA A 8 -5.54 7.17 15.16
N GLY A 9 -5.39 7.20 16.48
CA GLY A 9 -6.08 6.24 17.33
C GLY A 9 -7.58 6.34 17.07
N TYR A 10 -8.23 5.18 16.93
CA TYR A 10 -9.68 4.99 16.70
C TYR A 10 -10.21 5.35 15.30
N THR A 11 -10.22 4.37 14.40
CA THR A 11 -11.24 4.34 13.34
C THR A 11 -11.82 2.94 13.19
N LYS A 12 -13.02 2.77 13.74
CA LYS A 12 -13.76 1.50 13.80
C LYS A 12 -14.28 1.04 12.43
N ASP A 13 -14.24 1.88 11.37
CA ASP A 13 -14.94 1.59 10.10
C ASP A 13 -14.34 2.24 8.81
N LYS A 14 -13.01 2.31 8.60
CA LYS A 14 -12.44 2.90 7.36
C LYS A 14 -11.30 2.08 6.70
N PRO A 15 -11.18 2.08 5.35
CA PRO A 15 -10.32 1.16 4.62
C PRO A 15 -8.83 1.52 4.75
N VAL A 16 -8.09 0.59 5.33
CA VAL A 16 -6.63 0.57 5.47
C VAL A 16 -5.99 0.53 4.08
N GLY A 17 -5.15 1.51 3.76
CA GLY A 17 -4.22 1.39 2.65
C GLY A 17 -2.83 1.00 3.16
N MET A 18 -2.08 0.30 2.31
CA MET A 18 -0.88 -0.45 2.68
C MET A 18 0.15 0.37 3.44
N HIS A 19 0.60 -0.24 4.53
CA HIS A 19 1.71 0.19 5.36
C HIS A 19 3.00 -0.36 4.77
N ILE A 20 3.96 0.51 4.48
CA ILE A 20 5.39 0.21 4.46
C ILE A 20 5.95 1.45 5.14
N ILE A 21 6.47 1.42 6.37
CA ILE A 21 7.84 1.04 6.71
C ILE A 21 7.90 1.09 8.25
N THR A 22 7.79 -0.06 8.94
CA THR A 22 8.34 -0.19 10.30
C THR A 22 8.59 -1.68 10.59
N PRO A 23 9.82 -2.09 10.93
CA PRO A 23 10.06 -3.34 11.63
C PRO A 23 9.28 -3.31 12.96
N GLY A 24 8.45 -4.32 13.22
CA GLY A 24 7.51 -4.35 14.36
C GLY A 24 6.06 -3.97 14.03
N SER A 25 5.76 -3.71 12.76
CA SER A 25 4.39 -3.44 12.30
C SER A 25 3.49 -4.68 12.37
N ASP A 26 2.20 -4.42 12.48
CA ASP A 26 1.11 -5.38 12.48
C ASP A 26 0.89 -5.98 11.06
N LEU A 27 1.93 -6.61 10.50
CA LEU A 27 1.97 -7.15 9.15
C LEU A 27 2.76 -8.46 9.12
N ASP A 28 2.18 -9.48 8.52
CA ASP A 28 2.86 -10.73 8.15
C ASP A 28 3.24 -10.73 6.66
N SER A 29 4.45 -11.18 6.36
CA SER A 29 4.80 -11.60 5.02
C SER A 29 4.38 -13.06 4.85
N VAL A 30 3.54 -13.34 3.86
CA VAL A 30 3.06 -14.71 3.59
C VAL A 30 3.89 -15.29 2.45
N GLU A 31 4.17 -16.58 2.54
CA GLU A 31 4.83 -17.30 1.46
C GLU A 31 4.00 -17.28 0.16
N PRO A 32 4.65 -17.36 -1.01
CA PRO A 32 3.96 -17.52 -2.28
C PRO A 32 2.91 -18.65 -2.24
N ASP A 33 1.77 -18.44 -2.90
CA ASP A 33 0.65 -19.40 -2.99
C ASP A 33 -0.04 -19.78 -1.66
N GLN A 34 0.34 -19.15 -0.55
CA GLN A 34 -0.31 -19.38 0.75
C GLN A 34 -1.32 -18.29 1.10
N SER A 35 -2.19 -18.62 2.06
CA SER A 35 -3.06 -17.67 2.75
C SER A 35 -2.51 -17.39 4.16
N PRO A 36 -2.86 -16.26 4.78
CA PRO A 36 -2.37 -15.93 6.12
C PRO A 36 -2.83 -16.96 7.16
N ASN A 37 -1.99 -17.21 8.16
CA ASN A 37 -2.33 -18.08 9.27
C ASN A 37 -3.52 -17.51 10.06
N GLU A 38 -4.59 -18.29 10.23
CA GLU A 38 -5.79 -17.88 10.98
C GLU A 38 -5.49 -17.57 12.46
N SER A 39 -4.45 -18.20 13.02
CA SER A 39 -4.00 -18.03 14.39
C SER A 39 -2.94 -16.94 14.56
N SER A 40 -2.54 -16.24 13.49
CA SER A 40 -1.59 -15.13 13.62
C SER A 40 -2.15 -14.06 14.55
N GLU A 41 -1.30 -13.39 15.32
CA GLU A 41 -1.68 -12.20 16.10
C GLU A 41 -1.75 -10.95 15.22
N LYS A 42 -1.24 -11.02 13.98
CA LYS A 42 -1.30 -9.90 13.04
C LYS A 42 -2.70 -9.68 12.51
N THR A 43 -2.99 -8.44 12.15
CA THR A 43 -4.23 -8.05 11.47
C THR A 43 -4.04 -7.81 9.99
N ARG A 44 -2.81 -7.94 9.47
CA ARG A 44 -2.51 -7.74 8.06
C ARG A 44 -1.52 -8.76 7.55
N ALA A 45 -1.65 -9.10 6.28
CA ALA A 45 -0.75 -10.00 5.60
C ALA A 45 -0.61 -9.62 4.13
N VAL A 46 0.54 -9.90 3.52
CA VAL A 46 0.78 -9.61 2.10
C VAL A 46 1.65 -10.67 1.45
N ARG A 47 1.40 -10.95 0.17
CA ARG A 47 2.34 -11.65 -0.69
C ARG A 47 2.28 -11.14 -2.14
N PRO A 48 3.38 -11.25 -2.91
CA PRO A 48 3.35 -11.07 -4.36
C PRO A 48 2.34 -12.04 -5.01
N LEU A 49 1.71 -11.61 -6.11
CA LEU A 49 1.01 -12.56 -6.98
C LEU A 49 2.03 -13.48 -7.67
N THR A 50 1.64 -14.72 -7.89
CA THR A 50 2.39 -15.74 -8.64
C THR A 50 1.65 -16.10 -9.93
N GLU A 51 2.29 -16.85 -10.83
CA GLU A 51 1.68 -17.35 -12.07
C GLU A 51 0.41 -18.19 -11.84
N ASN A 52 0.22 -18.72 -10.62
CA ASN A 52 -0.94 -19.51 -10.23
C ASN A 52 -2.15 -18.65 -9.79
N ASP A 53 -1.95 -17.34 -9.58
CA ASP A 53 -3.01 -16.44 -9.16
C ASP A 53 -3.78 -15.85 -10.36
N GLU A 54 -5.10 -15.79 -10.23
CA GLU A 54 -5.91 -14.97 -11.15
C GLU A 54 -5.45 -13.51 -11.11
N GLY A 55 -5.33 -12.89 -12.29
CA GLY A 55 -4.89 -11.51 -12.40
C GLY A 55 -3.38 -11.29 -12.28
N TYR A 56 -2.57 -12.36 -12.16
CA TYR A 56 -1.11 -12.28 -12.21
C TYR A 56 -0.62 -11.50 -13.43
N ALA A 57 0.41 -10.70 -13.18
CA ALA A 57 1.20 -10.09 -14.23
C ALA A 57 2.66 -10.01 -13.76
N PRO A 58 3.63 -10.20 -14.67
CA PRO A 58 5.02 -9.95 -14.34
C PRO A 58 5.22 -8.50 -13.93
N SER A 59 6.37 -8.20 -13.30
CA SER A 59 6.75 -6.84 -12.92
C SER A 59 6.52 -5.87 -14.10
N GLY A 60 5.86 -4.75 -13.80
CA GLY A 60 5.60 -3.72 -14.79
C GLY A 60 6.90 -3.05 -15.25
N LYS A 61 6.80 -2.19 -16.27
CA LYS A 61 7.97 -1.44 -16.78
C LYS A 61 8.65 -0.57 -15.72
N ASN A 62 7.94 -0.25 -14.64
CA ASN A 62 8.43 0.50 -13.48
C ASN A 62 8.90 -0.41 -12.32
N GLY A 63 9.02 -1.72 -12.54
CA GLY A 63 9.44 -2.70 -11.52
C GLY A 63 8.37 -3.03 -10.46
N VAL A 64 7.22 -2.36 -10.50
CA VAL A 64 6.09 -2.58 -9.59
C VAL A 64 5.45 -3.92 -9.94
N TYR A 65 5.10 -4.70 -8.93
CA TYR A 65 4.40 -5.97 -9.13
C TYR A 65 3.08 -5.98 -8.37
N LYS A 66 2.17 -6.85 -8.81
CA LYS A 66 0.88 -7.04 -8.17
C LYS A 66 1.02 -7.92 -6.93
N ALA A 67 0.16 -7.70 -5.95
CA ALA A 67 0.17 -8.41 -4.68
C ALA A 67 -1.24 -8.72 -4.20
N LYS A 68 -1.36 -9.78 -3.40
CA LYS A 68 -2.53 -10.03 -2.55
C LYS A 68 -2.26 -9.48 -1.17
N VAL A 69 -3.23 -8.73 -0.66
CA VAL A 69 -3.21 -8.18 0.69
C VAL A 69 -4.42 -8.71 1.43
N TRP A 70 -4.21 -9.21 2.63
CA TRP A 70 -5.28 -9.59 3.54
C TRP A 70 -5.36 -8.63 4.70
N LEU A 71 -6.57 -8.23 5.03
CA LEU A 71 -6.89 -7.44 6.21
C LEU A 71 -7.82 -8.25 7.10
N ARG A 72 -7.48 -8.38 8.37
CA ARG A 72 -8.28 -9.11 9.34
C ARG A 72 -9.41 -8.22 9.83
N GLU A 73 -10.64 -8.69 9.63
CA GLU A 73 -11.83 -8.07 10.18
C GLU A 73 -11.90 -8.33 11.68
N THR A 74 -11.80 -7.28 12.48
CA THR A 74 -11.75 -7.36 13.95
C THR A 74 -13.03 -7.92 14.58
N LYS A 75 -14.20 -7.75 13.93
CA LYS A 75 -15.48 -8.20 14.46
C LYS A 75 -15.69 -9.72 14.35
N TRP A 76 -15.24 -10.32 13.25
CA TRP A 76 -15.47 -11.74 12.94
C TRP A 76 -14.19 -12.56 12.86
N ASN A 77 -13.05 -11.91 13.10
CA ASN A 77 -11.70 -12.47 13.03
C ASN A 77 -11.37 -13.12 11.67
N LYS A 78 -11.98 -12.64 10.58
CA LYS A 78 -11.83 -13.20 9.23
C LYS A 78 -10.88 -12.37 8.38
N TRP A 79 -10.04 -13.05 7.62
CA TRP A 79 -9.22 -12.41 6.59
C TRP A 79 -10.09 -11.99 5.39
N LYS A 80 -9.96 -10.73 4.97
CA LYS A 80 -10.53 -10.22 3.72
C LYS A 80 -9.40 -9.93 2.75
N GLU A 81 -9.42 -10.62 1.62
CA GLU A 81 -8.46 -10.47 0.54
C GLU A 81 -8.79 -9.26 -0.34
N LYS A 82 -7.74 -8.57 -0.81
CA LYS A 82 -7.79 -7.56 -1.86
C LYS A 82 -6.53 -7.61 -2.71
N GLU A 83 -6.68 -7.33 -3.99
CA GLU A 83 -5.53 -7.04 -4.85
C GLU A 83 -4.94 -5.66 -4.54
N SER A 84 -3.62 -5.58 -4.65
CA SER A 84 -2.85 -4.35 -4.53
C SER A 84 -1.54 -4.44 -5.30
N THR A 85 -0.63 -3.50 -5.06
CA THR A 85 0.65 -3.37 -5.76
C THR A 85 1.78 -3.08 -4.78
N MET A 86 2.96 -3.63 -5.04
CA MET A 86 4.13 -3.42 -4.19
C MET A 86 5.27 -2.76 -4.96
N PHE A 87 6.09 -2.00 -4.23
CA PHE A 87 7.29 -1.37 -4.77
C PHE A 87 8.29 -2.42 -5.26
N PRO A 88 9.19 -2.07 -6.19
CA PRO A 88 10.23 -2.99 -6.64
C PRO A 88 10.96 -3.65 -5.47
N THR A 89 11.22 -4.96 -5.56
CA THR A 89 11.80 -5.76 -4.46
C THR A 89 13.20 -5.33 -4.05
N ASN A 90 13.92 -4.63 -4.93
CA ASN A 90 15.25 -4.10 -4.68
C ASN A 90 15.24 -2.69 -4.07
N TRP A 91 14.08 -2.13 -3.75
CA TRP A 91 13.98 -0.83 -3.09
C TRP A 91 13.93 -1.03 -1.58
N ASP A 92 14.84 -0.36 -0.89
CA ASP A 92 14.79 -0.27 0.56
C ASP A 92 13.68 0.72 1.01
N ALA A 93 13.47 0.71 2.33
CA ALA A 93 12.52 1.58 2.99
C ALA A 93 12.78 3.07 2.73
N GLU A 94 14.03 3.52 2.81
CA GLU A 94 14.40 4.94 2.66
C GLU A 94 14.05 5.43 1.26
N LYS A 95 14.42 4.67 0.24
CA LYS A 95 14.08 4.94 -1.15
C LYS A 95 12.57 5.00 -1.39
N ILE A 96 11.79 4.13 -0.73
CA ILE A 96 10.32 4.15 -0.83
C ILE A 96 9.76 5.45 -0.25
N VAL A 97 10.21 5.89 0.95
CA VAL A 97 9.78 7.18 1.53
C VAL A 97 10.09 8.32 0.59
N ASP A 98 11.33 8.37 0.13
CA ASP A 98 11.83 9.41 -0.76
C ASP A 98 11.01 9.55 -2.03
N VAL A 99 10.65 8.43 -2.66
CA VAL A 99 9.81 8.40 -3.85
C VAL A 99 8.40 8.88 -3.54
N ILE A 100 7.80 8.44 -2.43
CA ILE A 100 6.46 8.90 -2.02
C ILE A 100 6.46 10.41 -1.76
N SER A 101 7.46 10.94 -1.04
CA SER A 101 7.58 12.35 -0.72
C SER A 101 7.71 13.21 -1.98
N ARG A 102 8.63 12.87 -2.89
CA ARG A 102 8.77 13.63 -4.15
C ARG A 102 7.55 13.52 -5.05
N SER A 103 6.90 12.36 -5.07
CA SER A 103 5.63 12.17 -5.79
C SER A 103 4.53 13.05 -5.21
N TYR A 104 4.46 13.22 -3.89
CA TYR A 104 3.45 14.05 -3.23
C TYR A 104 3.59 15.52 -3.64
N ASP A 105 4.81 16.05 -3.70
CA ASP A 105 5.08 17.45 -4.07
C ASP A 105 4.57 17.83 -5.47
N VAL A 106 4.51 16.86 -6.38
CA VAL A 106 4.05 17.04 -7.77
C VAL A 106 2.67 16.41 -8.02
N ALA A 107 2.04 15.88 -6.99
CA ALA A 107 0.81 15.11 -7.12
C ALA A 107 -0.36 16.00 -7.55
N LYS A 108 -1.26 15.42 -8.34
CA LYS A 108 -2.54 16.03 -8.72
C LYS A 108 -3.69 15.24 -8.15
N LYS A 109 -4.67 15.92 -7.59
CA LYS A 109 -5.94 15.31 -7.19
C LYS A 109 -6.64 14.74 -8.41
N ILE A 110 -6.97 13.45 -8.35
CA ILE A 110 -7.69 12.72 -9.41
C ILE A 110 -9.11 12.30 -8.99
N GLY A 111 -9.45 12.43 -7.71
CA GLY A 111 -10.79 12.11 -7.23
C GLY A 111 -10.99 12.43 -5.76
N ALA A 112 -12.24 12.35 -5.32
CA ALA A 112 -12.60 12.43 -3.90
C ALA A 112 -13.74 11.46 -3.61
N SER A 113 -13.68 10.76 -2.47
CA SER A 113 -14.69 9.81 -2.03
C SER A 113 -14.63 9.64 -0.50
N ASN A 114 -15.81 9.54 0.13
CA ASN A 114 -15.96 9.17 1.55
C ASN A 114 -15.08 9.96 2.54
N GLY A 115 -14.90 11.26 2.29
CA GLY A 115 -14.08 12.14 3.12
C GLY A 115 -12.57 11.97 2.93
N THR A 116 -12.14 11.37 1.82
CA THR A 116 -10.74 11.25 1.40
C THR A 116 -10.57 11.73 -0.04
N GLU A 117 -9.41 12.22 -0.38
CA GLU A 117 -9.03 12.58 -1.74
C GLU A 117 -8.01 11.60 -2.28
N THR A 118 -8.11 11.25 -3.55
CA THR A 118 -7.11 10.43 -4.23
C THR A 118 -6.24 11.34 -5.09
N TRP A 119 -4.94 11.20 -4.95
CA TRP A 119 -3.92 11.99 -5.62
C TRP A 119 -2.97 11.05 -6.38
N GLU A 120 -2.52 11.47 -7.56
CA GLU A 120 -1.52 10.76 -8.35
C GLU A 120 -0.33 11.66 -8.63
N GLY A 121 0.87 11.15 -8.34
CA GLY A 121 2.12 11.88 -8.55
C GLY A 121 3.18 10.97 -9.15
N ARG A 122 3.76 11.38 -10.28
CA ARG A 122 4.89 10.68 -10.87
C ARG A 122 6.18 11.25 -10.30
N ASP A 123 6.96 10.41 -9.62
CA ASP A 123 8.25 10.83 -9.07
C ASP A 123 9.16 11.31 -10.20
N PRO A 124 9.67 12.55 -10.15
CA PRO A 124 10.51 13.11 -11.21
C PRO A 124 11.86 12.39 -11.37
N VAL A 125 12.32 11.65 -10.35
CA VAL A 125 13.62 10.97 -10.37
C VAL A 125 13.52 9.55 -10.93
N THR A 126 12.66 8.73 -10.35
CA THR A 126 12.50 7.32 -10.73
C THR A 126 11.48 7.11 -11.84
N GLY A 127 10.64 8.11 -12.13
CA GLY A 127 9.51 7.99 -13.03
C GLY A 127 8.37 7.14 -12.48
N SER A 128 8.45 6.65 -11.23
CA SER A 128 7.41 5.81 -10.64
C SER A 128 6.14 6.61 -10.36
N MET A 129 5.00 6.05 -10.76
CA MET A 129 3.69 6.63 -10.46
C MET A 129 3.22 6.16 -9.08
N ILE A 130 2.93 7.10 -8.19
CA ILE A 130 2.42 6.82 -6.84
C ILE A 130 1.00 7.33 -6.73
N VAL A 131 0.11 6.48 -6.20
CA VAL A 131 -1.26 6.84 -5.82
C VAL A 131 -1.29 7.05 -4.32
N MET A 132 -1.81 8.19 -3.90
CA MET A 132 -1.97 8.56 -2.49
C MET A 132 -3.44 8.77 -2.19
N LYS A 133 -3.87 8.40 -0.98
CA LYS A 133 -5.14 8.88 -0.42
C LYS A 133 -4.84 9.83 0.72
N CYS A 134 -5.42 11.01 0.68
CA CYS A 134 -5.15 12.09 1.60
C CYS A 134 -6.43 12.56 2.29
N VAL A 135 -6.28 13.16 3.47
CA VAL A 135 -7.33 13.94 4.11
C VAL A 135 -7.44 15.30 3.42
N PRO A 136 -8.62 15.72 2.91
CA PRO A 136 -8.76 16.92 2.09
C PRO A 136 -8.25 18.23 2.73
N VAL A 137 -8.41 18.37 4.05
CA VAL A 137 -8.12 19.64 4.76
C VAL A 137 -6.68 19.70 5.26
N SER A 138 -6.16 18.60 5.80
CA SER A 138 -4.81 18.55 6.37
C SER A 138 -3.75 18.13 5.36
N GLY A 139 -4.14 17.61 4.19
CA GLY A 139 -3.22 17.03 3.22
C GLY A 139 -2.56 15.72 3.70
N GLU A 140 -2.96 15.23 4.87
CA GLU A 140 -2.35 14.07 5.51
C GLU A 140 -2.58 12.81 4.67
N VAL A 141 -1.49 12.20 4.22
CA VAL A 141 -1.45 10.93 3.49
C VAL A 141 -1.87 9.78 4.42
N ILE A 142 -3.03 9.19 4.13
CA ILE A 142 -3.58 8.01 4.82
C ILE A 142 -2.93 6.74 4.27
N THR A 143 -2.65 6.71 2.97
CA THR A 143 -1.94 5.61 2.32
C THR A 143 -1.27 6.09 1.04
N ALA A 144 -0.17 5.44 0.69
CA ALA A 144 0.50 5.58 -0.60
C ALA A 144 0.87 4.19 -1.11
N TYR A 145 0.68 3.96 -2.42
CA TYR A 145 1.07 2.71 -3.07
C TYR A 145 1.48 2.99 -4.53
N PRO A 146 2.40 2.19 -5.08
CA PRO A 146 2.88 2.40 -6.43
C PRO A 146 1.86 1.88 -7.44
N LYS A 147 1.61 2.60 -8.52
CA LYS A 147 0.71 2.16 -9.58
C LYS A 147 1.47 1.19 -10.50
N TYR A 148 0.89 0.01 -10.72
CA TYR A 148 1.41 -0.92 -11.71
C TYR A 148 1.27 -0.33 -13.12
N GLU A 149 2.34 -0.34 -13.89
CA GLU A 149 2.34 0.09 -15.28
C GLU A 149 2.66 -1.11 -16.18
N LYS A 150 1.72 -1.47 -17.05
CA LYS A 150 1.89 -2.59 -17.99
C LYS A 150 3.21 -2.43 -18.79
N PRO A 151 3.95 -3.53 -19.03
CA PRO A 151 5.10 -3.55 -19.92
C PRO A 151 4.80 -2.94 -21.29
#